data_AF-A0A0F7FIV4-F1
#
_entry.id   AF-A0A0F7FIV4-F1
#
_cell.length_a   1.000
_cell.length_b   1.000
_cell.length_c   1.000
_cell.angle_alpha   90.00
_cell.angle_beta   90.00
_cell.angle_gamma   90.00
#
_symmetry.space_group_name_H-M   'P 1'
#
loop_
_entity.id
_entity.type
_entity.pdbx_description
1 polymer ?
#
loop_
_entity_poly.entity_id
_entity_poly.type
_entity_poly.pdbx_seq_one_letter_code
_entity_poly.pdbx_strand_id
1 'polypeptide(L)'
;MVNFVVSAALTLATGKIKGVKVPGKLLNKVYHLSGLSSMRLPYHVEPGESVESLLGFAWLKNCISCEVAAEIVYSAVKNGKSIEEALSILVNEILRRCA
;
A
#
# COMPACT_ATOMS: atom_id res chain seq x y z
N MET A 1 -8.66 4.20 -1.28
CA MET A 1 -8.38 3.53 0.01
C MET A 1 -6.96 3.80 0.51
N VAL A 2 -5.94 3.67 -0.35
CA VAL A 2 -4.52 3.82 0.02
C VAL A 2 -4.19 5.17 0.68
N ASN A 3 -4.83 6.27 0.24
CA ASN A 3 -4.68 7.59 0.85
C ASN A 3 -5.02 7.61 2.33
N PHE A 4 -6.10 6.91 2.73
CA PHE A 4 -6.50 6.81 4.13
C PHE A 4 -5.45 6.04 4.94
N VAL A 5 -5.05 4.86 4.46
CA VAL A 5 -4.04 4.01 5.12
C VAL A 5 -2.74 4.78 5.36
N VAL A 6 -2.22 5.46 4.34
CA VAL A 6 -0.98 6.25 4.45
C VAL A 6 -1.16 7.46 5.37
N SER A 7 -2.29 8.16 5.28
CA SER A 7 -2.60 9.30 6.15
C SER A 7 -2.66 8.90 7.63
N ALA A 8 -3.35 7.79 7.93
CA ALA A 8 -3.45 7.24 9.28
C ALA A 8 -2.07 6.81 9.80
N ALA A 9 -1.32 6.04 9.02
CA ALA A 9 0.02 5.58 9.39
C ALA A 9 0.99 6.74 9.67
N LEU A 10 1.01 7.76 8.80
CA LEU A 10 1.84 8.96 8.99
C LEU A 10 1.39 9.79 10.20
N THR A 11 0.09 9.84 10.46
CA THR A 11 -0.44 10.52 11.65
C THR A 11 0.06 9.84 12.92
N LEU A 12 -0.01 8.51 12.98
CA LEU A 12 0.50 7.71 14.09
C LEU A 12 2.03 7.82 14.23
N ALA A 13 2.77 7.77 13.12
CA ALA A 13 4.23 7.82 13.13
C ALA A 13 4.78 9.18 13.58
N THR A 14 4.09 10.27 13.22
CA THR A 14 4.57 11.64 13.50
C THR A 14 3.92 12.28 14.73
N GLY A 15 2.85 11.68 15.27
CA GLY A 15 2.04 12.27 16.34
C GLY A 15 1.26 13.53 15.91
N LYS A 16 1.20 13.82 14.60
CA LYS A 16 0.55 15.02 14.04
C LYS A 16 -0.48 14.59 13.01
N ILE A 17 -1.65 15.22 13.00
CA ILE A 17 -2.70 14.93 12.00
C ILE A 17 -2.16 15.20 10.58
N LYS A 18 -2.22 14.18 9.72
CA LYS A 18 -1.77 14.23 8.32
C LYS A 18 -2.86 13.70 7.40
N GLY A 19 -3.18 14.47 6.36
CA GLY A 19 -3.93 14.01 5.18
C GLY A 19 -3.00 14.04 3.97
N VAL A 20 -2.80 12.89 3.32
CA VAL A 20 -1.87 12.74 2.19
C VAL A 20 -2.58 12.09 1.02
N LYS A 21 -2.43 12.70 -0.16
CA LYS A 21 -2.75 12.06 -1.43
C LYS A 21 -1.51 11.34 -1.92
N VAL A 22 -1.59 10.01 -2.07
CA VAL A 22 -0.51 9.19 -2.59
C VAL A 22 -0.45 9.40 -4.11
N PRO A 23 0.64 9.93 -4.66
CA PRO A 23 0.73 10.19 -6.09
C PRO A 23 0.92 8.88 -6.87
N GLY A 24 0.34 8.78 -8.06
CA GLY A 24 0.46 7.58 -8.92
C GLY A 24 1.91 7.19 -9.20
N LYS A 25 2.84 8.16 -9.33
CA LYS A 25 4.28 7.90 -9.48
C LYS A 25 4.87 7.13 -8.28
N LEU A 26 4.37 7.35 -7.07
CA LEU A 26 4.77 6.60 -5.88
C LEU A 26 4.23 5.17 -5.97
N LEU A 27 2.96 4.99 -6.35
CA LEU A 27 2.36 3.66 -6.53
C LEU A 27 3.05 2.85 -7.64
N ASN A 28 3.49 3.50 -8.72
CA ASN A 28 4.31 2.86 -9.75
C ASN A 28 5.61 2.29 -9.15
N LYS A 29 6.29 3.03 -8.27
CA LYS A 29 7.47 2.48 -7.56
C LYS A 29 7.09 1.31 -6.65
N VAL A 30 5.97 1.41 -5.93
CA VAL A 30 5.47 0.34 -5.05
C VAL A 30 5.25 -0.96 -5.83
N TYR A 31 4.63 -0.86 -7.02
CA TYR A 31 4.47 -2.01 -7.91
C TYR A 31 5.80 -2.72 -8.14
N HIS A 32 6.82 -1.97 -8.59
CA HIS A 32 8.15 -2.53 -8.89
C HIS A 32 8.91 -3.05 -7.66
N LEU A 33 8.64 -2.52 -6.46
CA LEU A 33 9.24 -2.98 -5.21
C LEU A 33 8.52 -4.16 -4.56
N SER A 34 7.39 -4.59 -5.12
CA SER A 34 6.53 -5.64 -4.57
C SER A 34 6.52 -6.89 -5.45
N GLY A 35 5.99 -7.98 -4.90
CA GLY A 35 5.73 -9.22 -5.62
C GLY A 35 4.72 -9.04 -6.77
N LEU A 36 3.96 -7.94 -6.80
CA LEU A 36 3.02 -7.64 -7.88
C LEU A 36 3.74 -7.46 -9.23
N SER A 37 5.01 -7.02 -9.20
CA SER A 37 5.85 -6.89 -10.40
C SER A 37 6.09 -8.21 -11.16
N SER A 38 5.90 -9.35 -10.50
CA SER A 38 6.02 -10.68 -11.13
C SER A 38 4.77 -11.08 -11.92
N MET A 39 3.66 -10.36 -11.76
CA MET A 39 2.40 -10.64 -12.45
C MET A 39 2.37 -9.91 -13.80
N ARG A 40 1.87 -10.59 -14.83
CA ARG A 40 1.71 -9.99 -16.16
C ARG A 40 0.47 -9.11 -16.17
N LEU A 41 0.67 -7.79 -16.24
CA LEU A 41 -0.42 -6.83 -16.43
C LEU A 41 -0.88 -6.77 -17.90
N PRO A 42 -2.18 -6.55 -18.16
CA PRO A 42 -2.65 -6.14 -19.48
C PRO A 42 -2.00 -4.83 -19.92
N TYR A 43 -1.79 -4.67 -21.23
CA TYR A 43 -1.06 -3.52 -21.81
C TYR A 43 -1.65 -2.14 -21.43
N HIS A 44 -2.95 -2.06 -21.16
CA HIS A 44 -3.65 -0.81 -20.85
C HIS A 44 -3.75 -0.51 -19.35
N VAL A 45 -3.19 -1.35 -18.48
CA VAL A 45 -3.26 -1.16 -17.03
C VAL A 45 -1.98 -0.54 -16.53
N GLU A 46 -2.09 0.65 -15.96
CA GLU A 46 -0.97 1.34 -15.33
C GLU A 46 -0.54 0.59 -14.05
N PRO A 47 0.77 0.36 -13.82
CA PRO A 47 1.24 -0.41 -12.67
C PRO A 47 0.74 0.12 -11.32
N GLY A 48 0.73 1.44 -11.13
CA GLY A 48 0.27 2.07 -9.90
C GLY A 48 -1.24 1.93 -9.69
N GLU A 49 -2.04 1.91 -10.76
CA GLU A 49 -3.47 1.63 -10.67
C GLU A 49 -3.74 0.18 -10.27
N SER A 50 -2.90 -0.75 -10.72
CA SER A 50 -3.00 -2.15 -10.29
C SER A 50 -2.75 -2.32 -8.78
N VAL A 51 -1.84 -1.55 -8.19
CA VAL A 51 -1.58 -1.54 -6.74
C VAL A 51 -2.81 -1.05 -5.97
N GLU A 52 -3.40 0.07 -6.39
CA GLU A 52 -4.60 0.60 -5.72
C GLU A 52 -5.81 -0.33 -5.89
N SER A 53 -5.94 -0.95 -7.07
CA SER A 53 -6.99 -1.92 -7.35
C SER A 53 -6.86 -3.18 -6.49
N LEU A 54 -5.65 -3.74 -6.35
CA LEU A 54 -5.38 -4.89 -5.48
C LEU A 54 -5.71 -4.56 -4.02
N LEU A 55 -5.27 -3.40 -3.55
CA LEU A 55 -5.55 -2.90 -2.21
C LEU A 55 -7.07 -2.81 -1.96
N GLY A 56 -7.81 -2.18 -2.88
CA GLY A 56 -9.27 -2.08 -2.80
C GLY A 56 -9.95 -3.45 -2.82
N PHE A 57 -9.52 -4.35 -3.71
CA PHE A 57 -10.03 -5.71 -3.80
C PHE A 57 -9.82 -6.49 -2.50
N ALA A 58 -8.61 -6.46 -1.94
CA ALA A 58 -8.26 -7.16 -0.71
C ALA A 58 -9.10 -6.71 0.48
N TRP A 59 -9.38 -5.41 0.57
CA TRP A 59 -10.27 -4.87 1.60
C TRP A 59 -11.72 -5.33 1.40
N LEU A 60 -12.26 -5.24 0.18
CA LEU A 60 -13.62 -5.69 -0.14
C LEU A 60 -13.82 -7.20 0.08
N LYS A 61 -12.75 -7.99 -0.02
CA LYS A 61 -12.75 -9.44 0.24
C LYS A 61 -12.42 -9.81 1.68
N ASN A 62 -12.29 -8.84 2.58
CA ASN A 62 -11.89 -9.05 3.98
C ASN A 62 -10.54 -9.78 4.14
N CYS A 63 -9.65 -9.75 3.15
CA CYS A 63 -8.28 -10.25 3.34
C CYS A 63 -7.49 -9.37 4.31
N ILE A 64 -7.83 -8.07 4.36
CA ILE A 64 -7.17 -7.09 5.19
C ILE A 64 -8.15 -5.98 5.60
N SER A 65 -8.06 -5.53 6.85
CA SER A 65 -8.79 -4.36 7.33
C SER A 65 -7.92 -3.10 7.20
N CYS A 66 -8.56 -1.93 7.21
CA CYS A 66 -7.83 -0.66 7.13
C CYS A 66 -6.91 -0.44 8.34
N GLU A 67 -7.30 -0.91 9.52
CA GLU A 67 -6.51 -0.86 10.76
C GLU A 67 -5.24 -1.68 10.63
N VAL A 68 -5.35 -2.93 10.16
CA VAL A 68 -4.19 -3.81 9.93
C VAL A 68 -3.28 -3.22 8.85
N ALA A 69 -3.85 -2.72 7.76
CA ALA A 69 -3.08 -2.08 6.70
C ALA A 69 -2.32 -0.83 7.21
N ALA A 70 -2.98 0.01 8.01
CA ALA A 70 -2.36 1.19 8.61
C ALA A 70 -1.26 0.82 9.60
N GLU A 71 -1.46 -0.23 10.42
CA GLU A 71 -0.47 -0.71 11.38
C GLU A 71 0.80 -1.25 10.70
N ILE A 72 0.65 -2.01 9.60
CA ILE A 72 1.79 -2.49 8.80
C ILE A 72 2.60 -1.31 8.27
N VAL A 73 1.94 -0.32 7.67
CA VAL A 73 2.61 0.86 7.12
C VAL A 73 3.24 1.71 8.22
N TYR A 74 2.54 1.92 9.34
CA TYR A 74 3.03 2.64 10.51
C TYR A 74 4.30 1.98 11.06
N SER A 75 4.26 0.67 11.31
CA SER A 75 5.39 -0.09 11.84
C SER A 75 6.61 0.00 10.92
N ALA A 76 6.42 -0.12 9.60
CA ALA A 76 7.51 0.01 8.64
C ALA A 76 8.13 1.42 8.67
N VAL A 77 7.31 2.47 8.62
CA VAL A 77 7.77 3.87 8.64
C VAL A 77 8.49 4.19 9.96
N LYS A 78 7.96 3.72 11.10
CA LYS A 78 8.59 3.89 12.41
C LYS A 78 9.97 3.23 12.48
N ASN A 79 10.16 2.13 11.74
CA ASN A 79 11.45 1.44 11.60
C ASN A 79 12.34 2.05 10.51
N GLY A 80 12.06 3.28 10.05
CA GLY A 80 12.91 4.04 9.13
C GLY A 80 12.70 3.72 7.65
N LYS A 81 11.66 2.97 7.28
CA LYS A 81 11.33 2.69 5.88
C LYS A 81 10.69 3.89 5.20
N SER A 82 10.98 4.07 3.92
CA SER A 82 10.25 4.98 3.05
C SER A 82 8.79 4.54 2.87
N ILE A 83 7.93 5.45 2.40
CA ILE A 83 6.52 5.12 2.15
C ILE A 83 6.39 4.11 1.02
N GLU A 84 7.23 4.20 -0.01
CA GLU A 84 7.33 3.21 -1.07
C GLU A 84 7.61 1.79 -0.53
N GLU A 85 8.63 1.65 0.33
CA GLU A 85 8.97 0.36 0.95
C GLU A 85 7.87 -0.12 1.90
N ALA A 86 7.28 0.77 2.69
CA ALA A 86 6.21 0.42 3.62
C ALA A 86 4.96 -0.11 2.88
N LEU A 87 4.59 0.53 1.77
CA LEU A 87 3.50 0.07 0.93
C LEU A 87 3.85 -1.21 0.16
N SER A 88 5.10 -1.45 -0.23
CA SER A 88 5.47 -2.71 -0.88
C SER A 88 5.37 -3.89 0.09
N ILE A 89 5.71 -3.70 1.38
CA ILE A 89 5.47 -4.68 2.44
C ILE A 89 3.98 -4.99 2.56
N LEU A 90 3.12 -3.95 2.58
CA LEU A 90 1.67 -4.13 2.62
C LEU A 90 1.15 -4.92 1.40
N VAL A 91 1.62 -4.60 0.20
CA VAL A 91 1.24 -5.32 -1.03
C VAL A 91 1.63 -6.79 -0.94
N ASN A 92 2.85 -7.09 -0.48
CA ASN A 92 3.31 -8.47 -0.33
C ASN A 92 2.48 -9.25 0.71
N GLU A 93 2.11 -8.60 1.81
CA GLU A 93 1.25 -9.20 2.82
C GLU A 93 -0.16 -9.48 2.29
N ILE A 94 -0.70 -8.58 1.46
CA ILE A 94 -1.99 -8.80 0.78
C ILE A 94 -1.91 -9.98 -0.19
N LEU A 95 -0.85 -10.05 -1.00
CA LEU A 95 -0.65 -11.18 -1.92
C LEU A 95 -0.60 -12.51 -1.16
N ARG A 96 0.03 -12.54 0.03
CA ARG A 96 0.08 -13.73 0.89
C ARG A 96 -1.28 -14.13 1.50
N ARG A 97 -2.18 -13.15 1.72
CA ARG A 97 -3.49 -13.38 2.36
C ARG A 97 -4.64 -13.63 1.36
N CYS A 98 -4.52 -13.09 0.14
CA CYS A 98 -5.58 -13.17 -0.87
C CYS A 98 -5.28 -14.13 -2.02
N ALA A 99 -4.04 -14.58 -2.21
CA ALA A 99 -3.70 -15.62 -3.19
C ALA A 99 -3.84 -17.00 -2.54
#